data_AF-A0A087GB77-F1
#
_entry.id   AF-A0A087GB77-F1
#
_cell.length_a   1.000
_cell.length_b   1.000
_cell.length_c   1.000
_cell.angle_alpha   90.00
_cell.angle_beta   90.00
_cell.angle_gamma   90.00
#
_symmetry.space_group_name_H-M   'P 1'
#
loop_
_entity.id
_entity.type
_entity.pdbx_description
1 polymer ?
#
loop_
_entity_poly.entity_id
_entity_poly.type
_entity_poly.pdbx_seq_one_letter_code
_entity_poly.pdbx_strand_id
1 'polypeptide(L)'
;MEEELKNFMMVWVLAIICISYCYYLSTRIKPGLFRLFSVLPICVLFLVLPLFFSSVHFSGSIAFFLTWLTNFKLILFSFDQGSLFPLPSNLTRFICFTCLPIKPQENPKPQNDIPKWVFAIKVAIFGVLLQMYEYKQHLSPVGLLVLYSLHIYLELEIFLMVVKVLVSITLGCDLEPQSNEPYLATSLQDFWGRRWNLMVPAILRPSVYVPVRRITERKMNSDQALFLGVFASFLVSGAVHELIFLYLTRQLPTGEVTWFFVLHGVCTAAEVVAKKRTFVQGWRMSPMVSRLFTVGFVVVTSGWLFFPPLIRSGMIESLANEALLSIDFVKRKFFMFGW
;
A
#
# COMPACT_ATOMS: atom_id res chain seq x y z
N MET A 1 20.89 13.61 4.33
CA MET A 1 20.57 12.34 5.02
C MET A 1 20.44 12.53 6.52
N GLU A 2 21.38 13.19 7.21
CA GLU A 2 21.29 13.39 8.67
C GLU A 2 20.07 14.22 9.10
N GLU A 3 19.77 15.34 8.44
CA GLU A 3 18.58 16.14 8.77
C GLU A 3 17.27 15.37 8.50
N GLU A 4 17.23 14.59 7.42
CA GLU A 4 16.09 13.71 7.11
C GLU A 4 15.89 12.64 8.20
N LEU A 5 16.98 12.06 8.72
CA LEU A 5 16.92 11.10 9.84
C LEU A 5 16.43 11.76 11.14
N LYS A 6 16.84 13.00 11.40
CA LYS A 6 16.36 13.79 12.53
C LYS A 6 14.86 14.10 12.40
N ASN A 7 14.41 14.53 11.23
CA ASN A 7 12.99 14.73 10.93
C ASN A 7 12.21 13.42 11.09
N PHE A 8 12.78 12.30 10.63
CA PHE A 8 12.19 10.97 10.76
C PHE A 8 11.97 10.58 12.23
N MET A 9 12.99 10.75 13.07
CA MET A 9 12.87 10.52 14.51
C MET A 9 11.81 11.41 15.15
N MET A 10 11.81 12.71 14.83
CA MET A 10 10.84 13.66 15.37
C MET A 10 9.40 13.28 15.01
N VAL A 11 9.17 12.93 13.74
CA VAL A 11 7.86 12.50 13.22
C VAL A 11 7.37 11.24 13.92
N TRP A 12 8.25 10.25 14.15
CA TRP A 12 7.86 9.03 14.86
C TRP A 12 7.61 9.26 16.35
N VAL A 13 8.40 10.10 17.01
CA VAL A 13 8.12 10.49 18.41
C VAL A 13 6.75 11.15 18.52
N LEU A 14 6.43 12.06 17.60
CA LEU A 14 5.13 12.72 17.57
C LEU A 14 4.00 11.72 17.29
N ALA A 15 4.19 10.81 16.33
CA ALA A 15 3.22 9.75 16.04
C ALA A 15 2.96 8.88 17.28
N ILE A 16 4.01 8.49 18.01
CA ILE A 16 3.88 7.71 19.25
C ILE A 16 3.09 8.48 20.31
N ILE A 17 3.36 9.78 20.50
CA ILE A 17 2.62 10.64 21.45
C ILE A 17 1.13 10.71 21.05
N CYS A 18 0.83 10.97 19.79
CA CYS A 18 -0.54 11.05 19.30
C CYS A 18 -1.30 9.73 19.44
N ILE A 19 -0.67 8.59 19.11
CA ILE A 19 -1.31 7.29 19.25
C ILE A 19 -1.46 6.89 20.72
N SER A 20 -0.53 7.29 21.59
CA SER A 20 -0.67 7.12 23.04
C SER A 20 -1.86 7.91 23.59
N TYR A 21 -2.08 9.13 23.11
CA TYR A 21 -3.30 9.89 23.40
C TYR A 21 -4.56 9.13 22.98
N CYS A 22 -4.60 8.57 21.76
CA CYS A 22 -5.74 7.76 21.31
C CYS A 22 -5.99 6.56 22.23
N TYR A 23 -4.93 5.86 22.63
CA TYR A 23 -5.02 4.69 23.50
C TYR A 23 -5.54 5.01 24.90
N TYR A 24 -5.07 6.09 25.54
CA TYR A 24 -5.42 6.39 26.94
C TYR A 24 -6.68 7.24 27.11
N LEU A 25 -6.93 8.18 26.20
CA LEU A 25 -8.04 9.14 26.32
C LEU A 25 -9.21 8.76 25.40
N SER A 26 -8.95 8.53 24.11
CA SER A 26 -10.05 8.30 23.14
C SER A 26 -10.79 6.98 23.39
N THR A 27 -10.12 5.97 23.95
CA THR A 27 -10.76 4.71 24.38
C THR A 27 -11.80 4.91 25.49
N ARG A 28 -11.67 5.94 26.32
CA ARG A 28 -12.62 6.27 27.40
C ARG A 28 -13.91 6.90 26.88
N ILE A 29 -13.90 7.42 25.66
CA ILE A 29 -15.06 7.97 24.99
C ILE A 29 -15.82 6.81 24.33
N LYS A 30 -17.15 6.79 24.43
CA LYS A 30 -17.97 5.76 23.77
C LYS A 30 -17.76 5.78 22.25
N PRO A 31 -17.82 4.62 21.57
CA PRO A 31 -17.69 4.55 20.12
C PRO A 31 -18.77 5.41 19.44
N GLY A 32 -18.39 6.13 18.40
CA GLY A 32 -19.27 7.04 17.66
C GLY A 32 -18.59 8.38 17.33
N LEU A 33 -19.43 9.37 17.04
CA LEU A 33 -18.98 10.68 16.54
C LEU A 33 -18.09 11.44 17.54
N PHE A 34 -18.35 11.35 18.84
CA PHE A 34 -17.53 12.03 19.85
C PHE A 34 -16.10 11.48 19.91
N ARG A 35 -15.94 10.17 19.77
CA ARG A 35 -14.61 9.55 19.67
C ARG A 35 -13.94 9.93 18.35
N LEU A 36 -14.69 10.05 17.25
CA LEU A 36 -14.13 10.54 15.99
C LEU A 36 -13.62 11.98 16.12
N PHE A 37 -14.35 12.87 16.78
CA PHE A 37 -13.92 14.25 17.01
C PHE A 37 -12.67 14.34 17.89
N SER A 38 -12.48 13.46 18.87
CA SER A 38 -11.25 13.45 19.67
C SER A 38 -10.02 13.01 18.88
N VAL A 39 -10.21 12.21 17.83
CA VAL A 39 -9.12 11.67 16.99
C VAL A 39 -8.85 12.55 15.76
N LEU A 40 -9.81 13.35 15.31
CA LEU A 40 -9.70 14.20 14.11
C LEU A 40 -8.46 15.12 14.10
N PRO A 41 -8.06 15.81 15.20
CA PRO A 41 -6.86 16.65 15.20
C PRO A 41 -5.59 15.85 14.88
N ILE A 42 -5.53 14.59 15.30
CA ILE A 42 -4.42 13.68 15.01
C ILE A 42 -4.42 13.28 13.54
N CYS A 43 -5.60 13.01 12.98
CA CYS A 43 -5.72 12.71 11.56
C CYS A 43 -5.24 13.87 10.67
N VAL A 44 -5.59 15.11 11.05
CA VAL A 44 -5.13 16.33 10.36
C VAL A 44 -3.63 16.47 10.47
N LEU A 45 -3.06 16.26 11.65
CA LEU A 45 -1.60 16.30 11.84
C LEU A 45 -0.90 15.28 10.93
N PHE A 46 -1.40 14.05 10.85
CA PHE A 46 -0.82 12.99 10.01
C PHE A 46 -0.93 13.27 8.50
N LEU A 47 -1.80 14.17 8.05
CA LEU A 47 -1.81 14.67 6.66
C LEU A 47 -0.66 15.65 6.38
N VAL A 48 -0.11 16.29 7.41
CA VAL A 48 0.96 17.30 7.26
C VAL A 48 2.34 16.66 7.37
N LEU A 49 2.49 15.55 8.13
CA LEU A 49 3.80 14.95 8.41
C LEU A 49 4.66 14.56 7.20
N PRO A 50 4.12 14.06 6.08
CA PRO A 50 4.94 13.76 4.90
C PRO A 50 5.63 15.00 4.31
N LEU A 51 5.10 16.20 4.56
CA LEU A 51 5.62 17.44 3.99
C LEU A 51 6.98 17.84 4.56
N PHE A 52 7.37 17.32 5.73
CA PHE A 52 8.64 17.61 6.40
C PHE A 52 9.86 16.88 5.81
N PHE A 53 9.65 16.02 4.82
CA PHE A 53 10.71 15.24 4.17
C PHE A 53 10.97 15.74 2.76
N SER A 54 12.24 15.93 2.43
CA SER A 54 12.68 16.18 1.05
C SER A 54 12.92 14.86 0.32
N SER A 55 13.26 13.79 1.06
CA SER A 55 13.47 12.45 0.51
C SER A 55 12.15 11.80 0.09
N VAL A 56 12.18 11.20 -1.10
CA VAL A 56 11.05 10.48 -1.69
C VAL A 56 10.69 9.27 -0.85
N HIS A 57 11.69 8.47 -0.43
CA HIS A 57 11.46 7.26 0.36
C HIS A 57 10.86 7.58 1.73
N PHE A 58 11.39 8.58 2.43
CA PHE A 58 10.85 8.97 3.75
C PHE A 58 9.46 9.60 3.62
N SER A 59 9.26 10.53 2.68
CA SER A 59 7.95 11.15 2.46
C SER A 59 6.89 10.10 2.09
N GLY A 60 7.22 9.21 1.14
CA GLY A 60 6.33 8.13 0.71
C GLY A 60 5.99 7.14 1.81
N SER A 61 6.99 6.75 2.62
CA SER A 61 6.78 5.86 3.76
C SER A 61 5.85 6.46 4.80
N ILE A 62 6.05 7.73 5.17
CA ILE A 62 5.22 8.42 6.15
C ILE A 62 3.81 8.69 5.58
N ALA A 63 3.69 9.00 4.30
CA ALA A 63 2.39 9.14 3.64
C ALA A 63 1.62 7.81 3.64
N PHE A 64 2.27 6.71 3.27
CA PHE A 64 1.62 5.41 3.26
C PHE A 64 1.23 4.95 4.68
N PHE A 65 2.13 5.08 5.66
CA PHE A 65 1.90 4.58 7.02
C PHE A 65 0.96 5.47 7.82
N LEU A 66 1.25 6.77 7.92
CA LEU A 66 0.52 7.69 8.79
C LEU A 66 -0.67 8.32 8.06
N THR A 67 -0.44 8.95 6.92
CA THR A 67 -1.50 9.68 6.21
C THR A 67 -2.62 8.75 5.73
N TRP A 68 -2.28 7.56 5.22
CA TRP A 68 -3.28 6.62 4.74
C TRP A 68 -3.69 5.62 5.82
N LEU A 69 -2.82 4.65 6.14
CA LEU A 69 -3.23 3.48 6.92
C LEU A 69 -3.66 3.86 8.34
N THR A 70 -2.86 4.70 9.01
CA THR A 70 -3.15 5.10 10.39
C THR A 70 -4.46 5.87 10.48
N ASN A 71 -4.66 6.87 9.61
CA ASN A 71 -5.90 7.65 9.59
C ASN A 71 -7.13 6.78 9.38
N PHE A 72 -7.10 5.84 8.43
CA PHE A 72 -8.24 4.94 8.20
C PHE A 72 -8.48 4.00 9.38
N LYS A 73 -7.41 3.46 10.00
CA LYS A 73 -7.52 2.62 11.20
C LYS A 73 -8.09 3.39 12.39
N LEU A 74 -7.69 4.65 12.57
CA LEU A 74 -8.19 5.54 13.61
C LEU A 74 -9.66 5.94 13.41
N ILE A 75 -10.07 6.19 12.17
CA ILE A 75 -11.49 6.42 11.83
C ILE A 75 -12.31 5.17 12.16
N LEU A 76 -11.86 3.98 11.75
CA LEU A 76 -12.54 2.72 12.07
C LEU A 76 -12.59 2.44 13.59
N PHE A 77 -11.49 2.69 14.29
CA PHE A 77 -11.39 2.60 15.75
C PHE A 77 -12.41 3.52 16.46
N SER A 78 -12.74 4.65 15.85
CA SER A 78 -13.74 5.56 16.40
C SER A 78 -15.14 4.92 16.49
N PHE A 79 -15.40 3.87 15.72
CA PHE A 79 -16.67 3.14 15.64
C PHE A 79 -16.58 1.68 16.08
N ASP A 80 -15.51 1.28 16.79
CA ASP A 80 -15.23 -0.12 17.17
C ASP A 80 -15.22 -1.08 15.96
N GLN A 81 -14.61 -0.63 14.86
CA GLN A 81 -14.47 -1.41 13.63
C GLN A 81 -12.99 -1.54 13.23
N GLY A 82 -12.73 -2.48 12.30
CA GLY A 82 -11.40 -2.67 11.71
C GLY A 82 -10.45 -3.47 12.58
N SER A 83 -9.15 -3.38 12.27
CA SER A 83 -8.10 -4.21 12.88
C SER A 83 -7.73 -3.85 14.32
N LEU A 84 -8.25 -2.74 14.84
CA LEU A 84 -7.99 -2.27 16.20
C LEU A 84 -9.09 -2.70 17.19
N PHE A 85 -10.09 -3.46 16.72
CA PHE A 85 -11.16 -4.02 17.53
C PHE A 85 -11.09 -5.56 17.50
N PRO A 86 -11.03 -6.26 18.66
CA PRO A 86 -10.98 -5.72 20.03
C PRO A 86 -9.69 -4.93 20.31
N LEU A 87 -9.73 -4.07 21.33
CA LEU A 87 -8.60 -3.20 21.67
C LEU A 87 -7.34 -4.05 21.97
N PRO A 88 -6.20 -3.76 21.31
CA PRO A 88 -4.92 -4.39 21.63
C PRO A 88 -4.58 -4.31 23.12
N SER A 89 -4.00 -5.39 23.64
CA SER A 89 -3.77 -5.59 25.08
C SER A 89 -2.79 -4.61 25.74
N ASN A 90 -1.93 -3.95 24.95
CA ASN A 90 -0.95 -2.99 25.46
C ASN A 90 -0.69 -1.88 24.43
N LEU A 91 -0.08 -0.79 24.92
CA LEU A 91 0.22 0.40 24.12
C LEU A 91 1.15 0.07 22.93
N THR A 92 2.16 -0.76 23.13
CA THR A 92 3.11 -1.12 22.06
C THR A 92 2.41 -1.80 20.88
N ARG A 93 1.57 -2.79 21.16
CA ARG A 93 0.75 -3.47 20.14
C ARG A 93 -0.21 -2.50 19.48
N PHE A 94 -0.83 -1.61 20.26
CA PHE A 94 -1.70 -0.58 19.71
C PHE A 94 -0.95 0.34 18.73
N ILE A 95 0.24 0.83 19.11
CA ILE A 95 1.10 1.66 18.24
C ILE A 95 1.47 0.90 16.97
N CYS A 96 1.99 -0.33 17.09
CA CYS A 96 2.40 -1.11 15.92
C CYS A 96 1.22 -1.41 14.99
N PHE A 97 0.08 -1.89 15.52
CA PHE A 97 -1.09 -2.20 14.70
C PHE A 97 -1.74 -0.97 14.09
N THR A 98 -1.61 0.20 14.72
CA THR A 98 -2.15 1.46 14.21
C THR A 98 -1.26 2.05 13.14
N CYS A 99 0.04 2.23 13.42
CA CYS A 99 0.97 2.96 12.55
C CYS A 99 1.51 2.12 11.38
N LEU A 100 1.70 0.82 11.57
CA LEU A 100 2.44 0.00 10.62
C LEU A 100 1.50 -0.80 9.71
N PRO A 101 1.92 -1.13 8.48
CA PRO A 101 1.15 -1.93 7.55
C PRO A 101 1.22 -3.41 7.98
N ILE A 102 0.65 -3.75 9.13
CA ILE A 102 0.72 -5.11 9.67
C ILE A 102 -0.67 -5.64 10.00
N LYS A 103 -0.84 -6.95 9.85
CA LYS A 103 -2.04 -7.67 10.23
C LYS A 103 -1.62 -8.94 10.97
N PRO A 104 -2.12 -9.16 12.21
CA PRO A 104 -1.84 -10.38 12.93
C PRO A 104 -2.40 -11.58 12.15
N GLN A 105 -1.63 -12.65 12.09
CA GLN A 105 -2.07 -13.88 11.46
C GLN A 105 -2.96 -14.66 12.44
N GLU A 106 -4.28 -14.66 12.20
CA GLU A 106 -5.24 -15.32 13.11
C GLU A 106 -5.25 -16.86 12.98
N ASN A 107 -4.67 -17.41 11.89
CA ASN A 107 -4.49 -18.84 11.71
C ASN A 107 -3.23 -19.11 10.87
N PRO A 108 -2.16 -19.69 11.45
CA PRO A 108 -1.05 -20.20 10.67
C PRO A 108 -1.55 -21.42 9.89
N LYS A 109 -2.01 -21.20 8.66
CA LYS A 109 -1.99 -22.31 7.70
C LYS A 109 -0.52 -22.72 7.52
N PRO A 110 -0.22 -24.00 7.26
CA PRO A 110 1.07 -24.38 6.70
C PRO A 110 1.16 -23.73 5.32
N GLN A 111 1.54 -22.46 5.32
CA GLN A 111 1.87 -21.73 4.14
C GLN A 111 3.19 -22.36 3.72
N ASN A 112 3.27 -22.84 2.47
CA ASN A 112 4.55 -23.24 1.90
C ASN A 112 5.50 -22.07 2.12
N ASP A 113 6.39 -22.18 3.11
CA ASP A 113 7.32 -21.13 3.44
C ASP A 113 8.09 -20.84 2.16
N ILE A 114 7.81 -19.69 1.56
CA ILE A 114 8.52 -19.26 0.37
C ILE A 114 9.98 -19.26 0.81
N PRO A 115 10.83 -20.06 0.16
CA PRO A 115 12.16 -20.26 0.67
C PRO A 115 12.89 -18.92 0.77
N LYS A 116 13.66 -18.72 1.85
CA LYS A 116 14.39 -17.45 2.09
C LYS A 116 15.26 -17.02 0.90
N TRP A 117 15.72 -17.97 0.07
CA TRP A 117 16.48 -17.71 -1.15
C TRP A 117 15.68 -16.99 -2.24
N VAL A 118 14.35 -17.15 -2.30
CA VAL A 118 13.49 -16.40 -3.24
C VAL A 118 13.53 -14.90 -2.93
N PHE A 119 13.51 -14.53 -1.64
CA PHE A 119 13.67 -13.13 -1.25
C PHE A 119 15.05 -12.59 -1.62
N ALA A 120 16.11 -13.37 -1.40
CA ALA A 120 17.46 -13.00 -1.81
C ALA A 120 17.56 -12.79 -3.34
N ILE A 121 16.89 -13.63 -4.13
CA ILE A 121 16.80 -13.46 -5.59
C ILE A 121 16.08 -12.15 -5.93
N LYS A 122 14.95 -11.82 -5.28
CA LYS A 122 14.24 -10.55 -5.52
C LYS A 122 15.13 -9.33 -5.23
N VAL A 123 15.89 -9.38 -4.13
CA VAL A 123 16.88 -8.32 -3.79
C VAL A 123 17.98 -8.23 -4.84
N ALA A 124 18.51 -9.37 -5.32
CA ALA A 124 19.52 -9.40 -6.36
C ALA A 124 18.99 -8.83 -7.69
N ILE A 125 17.77 -9.20 -8.09
CA ILE A 125 17.08 -8.65 -9.27
C ILE A 125 16.89 -7.14 -9.10
N PHE A 126 16.48 -6.68 -7.93
CA PHE A 126 16.33 -5.24 -7.66
C PHE A 126 17.68 -4.50 -7.79
N GLY A 127 18.77 -5.07 -7.30
CA GLY A 127 20.11 -4.53 -7.48
C GLY A 127 20.50 -4.39 -8.96
N VAL A 128 20.26 -5.43 -9.77
CA VAL A 128 20.48 -5.38 -11.23
C VAL A 128 19.59 -4.33 -11.89
N LEU A 129 18.32 -4.26 -11.48
CA LEU A 129 17.34 -3.30 -11.98
C LEU A 129 17.79 -1.86 -11.75
N LEU A 130 18.37 -1.55 -10.58
CA LEU A 130 18.92 -0.23 -10.30
C LEU A 130 20.09 0.11 -11.24
N GLN A 131 20.95 -0.84 -11.57
CA GLN A 131 22.05 -0.63 -12.54
C GLN A 131 21.54 -0.40 -13.97
N MET A 132 20.40 -1.01 -14.34
CA MET A 132 19.80 -0.80 -15.66
C MET A 132 19.36 0.65 -15.92
N TYR A 133 19.19 1.48 -14.87
CA TYR A 133 18.87 2.90 -15.04
C TYR A 133 19.97 3.67 -15.77
N GLU A 134 21.24 3.26 -15.67
CA GLU A 134 22.35 3.86 -16.43
C GLU A 134 22.17 3.67 -17.94
N TYR A 135 21.53 2.57 -18.35
CA TYR A 135 21.30 2.22 -19.74
C TYR A 135 19.89 2.58 -20.23
N LYS A 136 19.10 3.33 -19.44
CA LYS A 136 17.67 3.60 -19.75
C LYS A 136 17.45 4.22 -21.13
N GLN A 137 18.41 5.02 -21.62
CA GLN A 137 18.35 5.67 -22.93
C GLN A 137 18.36 4.68 -24.10
N HIS A 138 18.89 3.48 -23.89
CA HIS A 138 18.97 2.42 -24.89
C HIS A 138 17.77 1.46 -24.85
N LEU A 139 16.91 1.58 -23.83
CA LEU A 139 15.76 0.70 -23.66
C LEU A 139 14.60 1.17 -24.55
N SER A 140 13.90 0.20 -25.15
CA SER A 140 12.66 0.48 -25.87
C SER A 140 11.58 0.98 -24.89
N PRO A 141 10.51 1.66 -25.38
CA PRO A 141 9.41 2.11 -24.53
C PRO A 141 8.77 0.97 -23.71
N VAL A 142 8.67 -0.22 -24.31
CA VAL A 142 8.18 -1.43 -23.61
C VAL A 142 9.17 -1.88 -22.54
N GLY A 143 10.48 -1.83 -22.83
CA GLY A 143 11.53 -2.13 -21.86
C GLY A 143 11.48 -1.19 -20.64
N LEU A 144 11.29 0.12 -20.86
CA LEU A 144 11.13 1.11 -19.79
C LEU A 144 9.88 0.84 -18.95
N LEU A 145 8.77 0.49 -19.61
CA LEU A 145 7.52 0.18 -18.92
C LEU A 145 7.67 -1.03 -17.97
N VAL A 146 8.36 -2.08 -18.43
CA VAL A 146 8.67 -3.27 -17.62
C VAL A 146 9.64 -2.90 -16.49
N LEU A 147 10.67 -2.10 -16.79
CA LEU A 147 11.64 -1.63 -15.80
C LEU A 147 10.95 -0.91 -14.64
N TYR A 148 10.09 0.07 -14.95
CA TYR A 148 9.38 0.86 -13.94
C TYR A 148 8.37 0.02 -13.15
N SER A 149 7.67 -0.90 -13.82
CA SER A 149 6.75 -1.84 -13.16
C SER A 149 7.46 -2.74 -12.16
N LEU A 150 8.60 -3.31 -12.56
CA LEU A 150 9.42 -4.14 -11.69
C LEU A 150 10.05 -3.34 -10.55
N HIS A 151 10.48 -2.10 -10.81
CA HIS A 151 11.02 -1.21 -9.77
C HIS A 151 10.02 -1.04 -8.63
N ILE A 152 8.84 -0.50 -8.93
CA ILE A 152 7.83 -0.18 -7.91
C ILE A 152 7.38 -1.45 -7.18
N TYR A 153 7.23 -2.57 -7.89
CA TYR A 153 6.88 -3.84 -7.28
C TYR A 153 7.94 -4.33 -6.29
N LEU A 154 9.20 -4.44 -6.74
CA LEU A 154 10.28 -5.00 -5.93
C LEU A 154 10.65 -4.08 -4.77
N GLU A 155 10.69 -2.78 -5.01
CA GLU A 155 10.98 -1.77 -3.98
C GLU A 155 9.95 -1.83 -2.85
N LEU A 156 8.66 -1.80 -3.19
CA LEU A 156 7.58 -1.89 -2.22
C LEU A 156 7.62 -3.23 -1.47
N GLU A 157 7.84 -4.34 -2.17
CA GLU A 157 7.91 -5.66 -1.54
C GLU A 157 9.09 -5.78 -0.56
N ILE A 158 10.29 -5.35 -0.97
CA ILE A 158 11.50 -5.38 -0.14
C ILE A 158 11.30 -4.50 1.09
N PHE A 159 10.85 -3.25 0.89
CA PHE A 159 10.61 -2.31 1.99
C PHE A 159 9.61 -2.86 3.02
N LEU A 160 8.46 -3.35 2.54
CA LEU A 160 7.42 -3.89 3.40
C LEU A 160 7.82 -5.19 4.10
N MET A 161 8.65 -6.02 3.45
CA MET A 161 9.18 -7.24 4.07
C MET A 161 10.15 -6.91 5.21
N VAL A 162 11.02 -5.90 5.05
CA VAL A 162 11.89 -5.42 6.13
C VAL A 162 11.06 -4.95 7.32
N VAL A 163 10.02 -4.14 7.07
CA VAL A 163 9.11 -3.68 8.13
C VAL A 163 8.41 -4.86 8.82
N LYS A 164 7.90 -5.83 8.05
CA LYS A 164 7.29 -7.05 8.61
C LYS A 164 8.25 -7.78 9.54
N VAL A 165 9.49 -8.02 9.12
CA VAL A 165 10.49 -8.76 9.92
C VAL A 165 10.80 -8.01 11.22
N LEU A 166 11.07 -6.70 11.14
CA LEU A 166 11.38 -5.88 12.32
C LEU A 166 10.24 -5.90 13.34
N VAL A 167 8.99 -5.79 12.88
CA VAL A 167 7.83 -5.82 13.76
C VAL A 167 7.58 -7.22 14.32
N SER A 168 7.74 -8.27 13.51
CA SER A 168 7.56 -9.66 13.97
C SER A 168 8.52 -9.98 15.12
N ILE A 169 9.78 -9.53 15.02
CA ILE A 169 10.77 -9.64 16.09
C ILE A 169 10.36 -8.83 17.32
N THR A 170 9.87 -7.61 17.13
CA THR A 170 9.49 -6.71 18.24
C THR A 170 8.25 -7.20 18.99
N LEU A 171 7.25 -7.74 18.29
CA LEU A 171 5.98 -8.17 18.87
C LEU A 171 5.96 -9.66 19.25
N GLY A 172 6.92 -10.45 18.77
CA GLY A 172 6.97 -11.89 18.96
C GLY A 172 5.76 -12.62 18.35
N CYS A 173 5.25 -12.15 17.21
CA CYS A 173 4.11 -12.76 16.53
C CYS A 173 4.28 -12.83 15.01
N ASP A 174 3.63 -13.82 14.41
CA ASP A 174 3.58 -13.96 12.97
C ASP A 174 2.59 -12.97 12.33
N LEU A 175 3.07 -12.31 11.29
CA LEU A 175 2.34 -11.30 10.54
C LEU A 175 2.01 -11.80 9.13
N GLU A 176 0.84 -11.42 8.63
CA GLU A 176 0.46 -11.75 7.25
C GLU A 176 1.46 -11.12 6.23
N PRO A 177 1.76 -11.81 5.12
CA PRO A 177 2.54 -11.22 4.04
C PRO A 177 1.78 -10.05 3.40
N GLN A 178 2.52 -9.05 2.92
CA GLN A 178 1.93 -7.85 2.30
C GLN A 178 1.52 -8.08 0.85
N SER A 179 2.16 -9.00 0.15
CA SER A 179 1.82 -9.40 -1.21
C SER A 179 1.87 -10.92 -1.33
N ASN A 180 1.19 -11.45 -2.34
CA ASN A 180 1.15 -12.89 -2.64
C ASN A 180 1.35 -13.11 -4.14
N GLU A 181 2.60 -12.89 -4.57
CA GLU A 181 3.08 -13.07 -5.94
C GLU A 181 2.09 -12.51 -7.00
N PRO A 182 1.98 -11.17 -7.10
CA PRO A 182 0.97 -10.50 -7.93
C PRO A 182 1.07 -10.83 -9.42
N TYR A 183 2.25 -11.18 -9.92
CA TYR A 183 2.45 -11.61 -11.31
C TYR A 183 1.82 -12.99 -11.63
N LEU A 184 1.34 -13.73 -10.62
CA LEU A 184 0.57 -14.97 -10.81
C LEU A 184 -0.95 -14.76 -10.89
N ALA A 185 -1.42 -13.51 -10.81
CA ALA A 185 -2.84 -13.17 -10.84
C ALA A 185 -3.50 -13.63 -12.14
N THR A 186 -4.60 -14.36 -12.03
CA THR A 186 -5.38 -14.81 -13.21
C THR A 186 -6.51 -13.85 -13.56
N SER A 187 -6.81 -12.85 -12.72
CA SER A 187 -7.85 -11.87 -12.98
C SER A 187 -7.63 -10.60 -12.17
N LEU A 188 -8.30 -9.48 -12.51
CA LEU A 188 -8.12 -8.21 -11.81
C LEU A 188 -8.62 -8.28 -10.37
N GLN A 189 -9.72 -9.01 -10.14
CA GLN A 189 -10.19 -9.31 -8.79
C GLN A 189 -9.14 -10.07 -7.97
N ASP A 190 -8.43 -11.03 -8.58
CA ASP A 190 -7.38 -11.80 -7.91
C ASP A 190 -6.15 -10.92 -7.62
N PHE A 191 -5.76 -10.07 -8.59
CA PHE A 191 -4.67 -9.12 -8.44
C PHE A 191 -4.92 -8.15 -7.27
N TRP A 192 -5.97 -7.34 -7.34
CA TRP A 192 -6.24 -6.28 -6.36
C TRP A 192 -6.78 -6.79 -5.02
N GLY A 193 -7.47 -7.93 -5.01
CA GLY A 193 -8.14 -8.44 -3.81
C GLY A 193 -7.31 -9.43 -2.99
N ARG A 194 -6.35 -10.13 -3.62
CA ARG A 194 -5.70 -11.30 -3.00
C ARG A 194 -4.19 -11.38 -3.19
N ARG A 195 -3.58 -10.52 -4.00
CA ARG A 195 -2.15 -10.63 -4.31
C ARG A 195 -1.34 -9.34 -4.21
N TRP A 196 -1.91 -8.21 -4.60
CA TRP A 196 -1.25 -6.91 -4.54
C TRP A 196 -1.60 -6.18 -3.24
N ASN A 197 -0.57 -5.81 -2.46
CA ASN A 197 -0.65 -4.97 -1.26
C ASN A 197 -1.90 -5.23 -0.39
N LEU A 198 -1.96 -6.39 0.27
CA LEU A 198 -3.12 -6.91 1.02
C LEU A 198 -3.59 -6.00 2.14
N MET A 199 -2.76 -5.08 2.61
CA MET A 199 -3.15 -4.06 3.57
C MET A 199 -4.18 -3.09 3.00
N VAL A 200 -4.09 -2.75 1.72
CA VAL A 200 -5.01 -1.83 1.04
C VAL A 200 -6.45 -2.37 0.98
N PRO A 201 -6.73 -3.58 0.45
CA PRO A 201 -8.07 -4.14 0.51
C PRO A 201 -8.51 -4.44 1.96
N ALA A 202 -7.58 -4.79 2.87
CA ALA A 202 -7.91 -5.00 4.27
C ALA A 202 -8.42 -3.73 4.96
N ILE A 203 -7.92 -2.54 4.57
CA ILE A 203 -8.39 -1.27 5.13
C ILE A 203 -9.60 -0.70 4.37
N LEU A 204 -9.62 -0.76 3.03
CA LEU A 204 -10.70 -0.21 2.20
C LEU A 204 -12.00 -1.01 2.33
N ARG A 205 -11.92 -2.32 2.59
CA ARG A 205 -13.11 -3.15 2.72
C ARG A 205 -14.02 -2.72 3.88
N PRO A 206 -13.54 -2.62 5.13
CA PRO A 206 -14.35 -2.14 6.24
C PRO A 206 -14.63 -0.63 6.19
N SER A 207 -13.71 0.19 5.67
CA SER A 207 -13.88 1.65 5.67
C SER A 207 -14.77 2.20 4.56
N VAL A 208 -14.80 1.55 3.38
CA VAL A 208 -15.50 2.06 2.19
C VAL A 208 -16.48 1.04 1.63
N TYR A 209 -15.99 -0.15 1.23
CA TYR A 209 -16.82 -1.14 0.52
C TYR A 209 -18.05 -1.55 1.33
N VAL A 210 -17.87 -2.00 2.58
CA VAL A 210 -18.96 -2.51 3.42
C VAL A 210 -19.98 -1.42 3.74
N PRO A 211 -19.59 -0.21 4.19
CA PRO A 211 -20.54 0.89 4.42
C PRO A 211 -21.33 1.28 3.16
N VAL A 212 -20.66 1.48 2.02
CA VAL A 212 -21.31 1.87 0.76
C VAL A 212 -22.29 0.79 0.30
N ARG A 213 -21.87 -0.47 0.36
CA ARG A 213 -22.73 -1.60 -0.01
C ARG A 213 -23.97 -1.69 0.89
N ARG A 214 -23.81 -1.56 2.22
CA ARG A 214 -24.96 -1.59 3.16
C ARG A 214 -25.96 -0.46 2.93
N ILE A 215 -25.48 0.74 2.58
CA ILE A 215 -26.35 1.89 2.29
C ILE A 215 -27.12 1.67 0.98
N THR A 216 -26.45 1.12 -0.02
CA THR A 216 -26.97 0.99 -1.39
C THR A 216 -27.85 -0.25 -1.57
N GLU A 217 -27.60 -1.34 -0.85
CA GLU A 217 -28.47 -2.53 -0.82
C GLU A 217 -29.90 -2.21 -0.35
N ARG A 218 -30.10 -1.11 0.39
CA ARG A 218 -31.45 -0.65 0.79
C ARG A 218 -32.25 -0.02 -0.36
N LYS A 219 -31.58 0.41 -1.44
CA LYS A 219 -32.16 1.20 -2.54
C LYS A 219 -32.02 0.56 -3.92
N MET A 220 -31.12 -0.42 -4.06
CA MET A 220 -30.68 -0.96 -5.35
C MET A 220 -30.52 -2.47 -5.31
N ASN A 221 -30.47 -3.10 -6.48
CA ASN A 221 -30.25 -4.54 -6.61
C ASN A 221 -28.85 -4.93 -6.12
N SER A 222 -28.68 -6.17 -5.67
CA SER A 222 -27.41 -6.69 -5.10
C SER A 222 -26.20 -6.48 -6.02
N ASP A 223 -26.36 -6.67 -7.34
CA ASP A 223 -25.29 -6.47 -8.32
C ASP A 223 -24.87 -4.98 -8.44
N GLN A 224 -25.83 -4.06 -8.40
CA GLN A 224 -25.59 -2.62 -8.45
C GLN A 224 -24.91 -2.13 -7.16
N ALA A 225 -25.37 -2.61 -6.01
CA ALA A 225 -24.75 -2.30 -4.73
C ALA A 225 -23.31 -2.84 -4.63
N LEU A 226 -23.05 -4.03 -5.19
CA LEU A 226 -21.70 -4.57 -5.32
C LEU A 226 -20.83 -3.69 -6.21
N PHE A 227 -21.32 -3.33 -7.41
CA PHE A 227 -20.59 -2.46 -8.34
C PHE A 227 -20.23 -1.13 -7.68
N LEU A 228 -21.21 -0.49 -7.03
CA LEU A 228 -21.00 0.81 -6.39
C LEU A 228 -20.05 0.73 -5.19
N GLY A 229 -20.10 -0.34 -4.42
CA GLY A 229 -19.13 -0.58 -3.35
C GLY A 229 -17.69 -0.76 -3.86
N VAL A 230 -17.50 -1.53 -4.95
CA VAL A 230 -16.18 -1.69 -5.59
C VAL A 230 -15.70 -0.36 -6.17
N PHE A 231 -16.56 0.31 -6.96
CA PHE A 231 -16.26 1.60 -7.56
C PHE A 231 -15.83 2.64 -6.51
N ALA A 232 -16.59 2.79 -5.43
CA ALA A 232 -16.27 3.72 -4.35
C ALA A 232 -14.93 3.38 -3.68
N SER A 233 -14.63 2.09 -3.49
CA SER A 233 -13.36 1.67 -2.88
C SER A 233 -12.16 2.05 -3.74
N PHE A 234 -12.26 1.84 -5.06
CA PHE A 234 -11.22 2.23 -6.00
C PHE A 234 -11.11 3.74 -6.18
N LEU A 235 -12.23 4.47 -6.15
CA LEU A 235 -12.23 5.93 -6.19
C LEU A 235 -11.51 6.52 -4.96
N VAL A 236 -11.82 6.04 -3.76
CA VAL A 236 -11.13 6.45 -2.53
C VAL A 236 -9.65 6.06 -2.59
N SER A 237 -9.32 4.85 -3.07
CA SER A 237 -7.93 4.44 -3.29
C SER A 237 -7.21 5.39 -4.24
N GLY A 238 -7.84 5.77 -5.36
CA GLY A 238 -7.29 6.70 -6.34
C GLY A 238 -7.01 8.08 -5.76
N ALA A 239 -7.99 8.65 -5.04
CA ALA A 239 -7.82 9.95 -4.38
C ALA A 239 -6.67 9.95 -3.36
N VAL A 240 -6.52 8.86 -2.58
CA VAL A 240 -5.40 8.73 -1.64
C VAL A 240 -4.06 8.59 -2.36
N HIS A 241 -3.99 7.85 -3.46
CA HIS A 241 -2.75 7.77 -4.26
C HIS A 241 -2.41 9.11 -4.91
N GLU A 242 -3.41 9.88 -5.33
CA GLU A 242 -3.19 11.24 -5.83
C GLU A 242 -2.58 12.13 -4.74
N LEU A 243 -3.05 12.01 -3.49
CA LEU A 243 -2.47 12.69 -2.34
C LEU A 243 -1.03 12.21 -2.05
N ILE A 244 -0.77 10.90 -2.15
CA ILE A 244 0.60 10.36 -2.02
C ILE A 244 1.50 10.95 -3.12
N PHE A 245 1.04 10.99 -4.36
CA PHE A 245 1.78 11.58 -5.48
C PHE A 245 2.04 13.06 -5.27
N LEU A 246 1.11 13.81 -4.66
CA LEU A 246 1.36 15.19 -4.26
C LEU A 246 2.54 15.29 -3.28
N TYR A 247 2.64 14.39 -2.29
CA TYR A 247 3.76 14.40 -1.35
C TYR A 247 5.10 14.03 -2.02
N LEU A 248 5.08 13.05 -2.92
CA LEU A 248 6.28 12.62 -3.64
C LEU A 248 6.75 13.68 -4.64
N THR A 249 5.85 14.12 -5.53
CA THR A 249 6.19 14.99 -6.66
C THR A 249 6.20 16.48 -6.31
N ARG A 250 5.52 16.87 -5.24
CA ARG A 250 5.26 18.28 -4.88
C ARG A 250 4.57 19.07 -6.00
N GLN A 251 3.87 18.37 -6.90
CA GLN A 251 3.10 18.95 -7.99
C GLN A 251 1.60 18.75 -7.74
N LEU A 252 0.79 19.65 -8.31
CA LEU A 252 -0.66 19.55 -8.18
C LEU A 252 -1.20 18.25 -8.79
N PRO A 253 -2.21 17.64 -8.14
CA PRO A 253 -2.81 16.41 -8.61
C PRO A 253 -3.46 16.61 -9.99
N THR A 254 -3.13 15.76 -10.97
CA THR A 254 -3.70 15.83 -12.32
C THR A 254 -4.97 14.98 -12.46
N GLY A 255 -5.21 14.06 -11.52
CA GLY A 255 -6.30 13.10 -11.54
C GLY A 255 -6.00 11.85 -12.38
N GLU A 256 -4.86 11.79 -13.08
CA GLU A 256 -4.47 10.63 -13.91
C GLU A 256 -4.39 9.35 -13.09
N VAL A 257 -3.82 9.43 -11.87
CA VAL A 257 -3.69 8.28 -10.96
C VAL A 257 -5.06 7.86 -10.44
N THR A 258 -5.92 8.83 -10.11
CA THR A 258 -7.29 8.53 -9.73
C THR A 258 -8.04 7.79 -10.84
N TRP A 259 -7.88 8.22 -12.10
CA TRP A 259 -8.47 7.54 -13.26
C TRP A 259 -7.92 6.14 -13.48
N PHE A 260 -6.63 5.89 -13.21
CA PHE A 260 -6.07 4.54 -13.20
C PHE A 260 -6.88 3.63 -12.27
N PHE A 261 -7.07 4.03 -11.01
CA PHE A 261 -7.81 3.20 -10.06
C PHE A 261 -9.29 3.09 -10.43
N VAL A 262 -9.94 4.15 -10.90
CA VAL A 262 -11.34 4.09 -11.34
C VAL A 262 -11.53 3.09 -12.49
N LEU A 263 -10.65 3.13 -13.50
CA LEU A 263 -10.67 2.16 -14.60
C LEU A 263 -10.55 0.72 -14.08
N HIS A 264 -9.57 0.46 -13.23
CA HIS A 264 -9.37 -0.85 -12.60
C HIS A 264 -10.56 -1.29 -11.76
N GLY A 265 -11.21 -0.36 -11.04
CA GLY A 265 -12.39 -0.62 -10.25
C GLY A 265 -13.60 -1.01 -11.08
N VAL A 266 -13.85 -0.28 -12.18
CA VAL A 266 -14.93 -0.61 -13.14
C VAL A 266 -14.68 -1.96 -13.78
N CYS A 267 -13.46 -2.22 -14.27
CA CYS A 267 -13.10 -3.51 -14.86
C CYS A 267 -13.22 -4.67 -13.86
N THR A 268 -12.76 -4.48 -12.62
CA THR A 268 -12.88 -5.49 -11.55
C THR A 268 -14.35 -5.76 -11.20
N ALA A 269 -15.17 -4.72 -11.09
CA ALA A 269 -16.60 -4.88 -10.79
C ALA A 269 -17.34 -5.60 -11.93
N ALA A 270 -17.06 -5.21 -13.19
CA ALA A 270 -17.61 -5.86 -14.37
C ALA A 270 -17.22 -7.35 -14.43
N GLU A 271 -15.94 -7.66 -14.15
CA GLU A 271 -15.43 -9.04 -14.08
C GLU A 271 -16.18 -9.87 -13.03
N VAL A 272 -16.42 -9.31 -11.83
CA VAL A 272 -17.16 -9.99 -10.75
C VAL A 272 -18.60 -10.26 -11.15
N VAL A 273 -19.29 -9.29 -11.76
CA VAL A 273 -20.68 -9.46 -12.23
C VAL A 273 -20.75 -10.48 -13.36
N ALA A 274 -19.80 -10.44 -14.31
CA ALA A 274 -19.72 -11.40 -15.42
C ALA A 274 -19.51 -12.84 -14.93
N LYS A 275 -18.62 -13.02 -13.94
CA LYS A 275 -18.40 -14.33 -13.29
C LYS A 275 -19.64 -14.85 -12.58
N LYS A 276 -20.47 -13.96 -12.01
CA LYS A 276 -21.69 -14.33 -11.27
C LYS A 276 -22.84 -14.74 -12.21
N ARG A 277 -22.95 -14.13 -13.39
CA ARG A 277 -24.06 -14.35 -14.35
C ARG A 277 -23.91 -15.60 -15.24
N THR A 278 -23.22 -16.64 -14.77
CA THR A 278 -23.01 -17.95 -15.41
C THR A 278 -22.41 -17.97 -16.84
N PHE A 279 -22.28 -16.83 -17.53
CA PHE A 279 -21.79 -16.72 -18.91
C PHE A 279 -20.34 -17.21 -19.10
N VAL A 280 -19.57 -17.33 -18.01
CA VAL A 280 -18.15 -17.72 -18.02
C VAL A 280 -17.91 -19.11 -17.41
N GLN A 281 -18.93 -19.80 -16.89
CA GLN A 281 -18.73 -21.14 -16.31
C GLN A 281 -18.28 -22.20 -17.34
N GLY A 282 -18.59 -21.99 -18.63
CA GLY A 282 -18.13 -22.85 -19.73
C GLY A 282 -16.79 -22.44 -20.36
N TRP A 283 -16.36 -21.18 -20.24
CA TRP A 283 -15.14 -20.69 -20.87
C TRP A 283 -13.96 -20.77 -19.89
N ARG A 284 -13.34 -21.95 -19.81
CA ARG A 284 -12.08 -22.13 -19.08
C ARG A 284 -10.92 -21.64 -19.92
N MET A 285 -10.58 -20.35 -19.82
CA MET A 285 -9.30 -19.86 -20.35
C MET A 285 -8.15 -20.51 -19.58
N SER A 286 -7.05 -20.81 -20.27
CA SER A 286 -5.87 -21.38 -19.61
C SER A 286 -5.32 -20.37 -18.59
N PRO A 287 -4.84 -20.82 -17.41
CA PRO A 287 -4.31 -19.93 -16.39
C PRO A 287 -3.18 -19.02 -16.89
N MET A 288 -2.36 -19.51 -17.82
CA MET A 288 -1.25 -18.75 -18.40
C MET A 288 -1.73 -17.58 -19.27
N VAL A 289 -2.74 -17.82 -20.11
CA VAL A 289 -3.34 -16.77 -20.94
C VAL A 289 -4.04 -15.73 -20.07
N SER A 290 -4.78 -16.18 -19.05
CA SER A 290 -5.44 -15.29 -18.09
C SER A 290 -4.44 -14.41 -17.33
N ARG A 291 -3.28 -14.96 -16.95
CA ARG A 291 -2.18 -14.21 -16.32
C ARG A 291 -1.61 -13.16 -17.26
N LEU A 292 -1.31 -13.54 -18.49
CA LEU A 292 -0.77 -12.61 -19.49
C LEU A 292 -1.71 -11.43 -19.72
N PHE A 293 -3.01 -11.68 -19.87
CA PHE A 293 -4.00 -10.60 -20.02
C PHE A 293 -4.12 -9.75 -18.75
N THR A 294 -4.15 -10.36 -17.57
CA THR A 294 -4.31 -9.62 -16.30
C THR A 294 -3.09 -8.74 -16.03
N VAL A 295 -1.90 -9.32 -16.04
CA VAL A 295 -0.65 -8.59 -15.77
C VAL A 295 -0.35 -7.61 -16.90
N GLY A 296 -0.57 -8.01 -18.15
CA GLY A 296 -0.43 -7.12 -19.31
C GLY A 296 -1.36 -5.91 -19.21
N PHE A 297 -2.63 -6.11 -18.84
CA PHE A 297 -3.56 -5.00 -18.61
C PHE A 297 -3.08 -4.05 -17.51
N VAL A 298 -2.63 -4.58 -16.38
CA VAL A 298 -2.06 -3.77 -15.27
C VAL A 298 -0.86 -2.97 -15.77
N VAL A 299 0.12 -3.62 -16.39
CA VAL A 299 1.37 -2.97 -16.84
C VAL A 299 1.09 -1.90 -17.90
N VAL A 300 0.25 -2.19 -18.91
CA VAL A 300 -0.09 -1.24 -19.97
C VAL A 300 -0.84 -0.03 -19.41
N THR A 301 -1.84 -0.26 -18.54
CA THR A 301 -2.59 0.84 -17.92
C THR A 301 -1.73 1.64 -16.93
N SER A 302 -0.74 1.02 -16.27
CA SER A 302 0.24 1.73 -15.45
C SER A 302 1.10 2.66 -16.31
N GLY A 303 1.55 2.21 -17.49
CA GLY A 303 2.25 3.05 -18.46
C GLY A 303 1.44 4.24 -18.95
N TRP A 304 0.12 4.06 -19.06
CA TRP A 304 -0.77 5.09 -19.57
C TRP A 304 -1.19 6.13 -18.52
N LEU A 305 -1.50 5.72 -17.29
CA LEU A 305 -2.14 6.59 -16.30
C LEU A 305 -1.38 6.72 -14.97
N PHE A 306 -0.52 5.76 -14.63
CA PHE A 306 0.17 5.75 -13.33
C PHE A 306 1.59 6.32 -13.39
N PHE A 307 2.38 5.93 -14.40
CA PHE A 307 3.77 6.38 -14.55
C PHE A 307 3.94 7.80 -15.11
N PRO A 308 3.08 8.35 -16.00
CA PRO A 308 3.33 9.67 -16.57
C PRO A 308 3.52 10.81 -15.54
N PRO A 309 2.76 10.90 -14.43
CA PRO A 309 3.04 11.88 -13.38
C PRO A 309 4.44 11.71 -12.74
N LEU A 310 4.86 10.46 -12.50
CA LEU A 310 6.17 10.17 -11.90
C LEU A 310 7.32 10.46 -12.88
N ILE A 311 7.14 10.16 -14.16
CA ILE A 311 8.15 10.42 -15.21
C ILE A 311 8.31 11.93 -15.41
N ARG A 312 7.21 12.69 -15.52
CA ARG A 312 7.25 14.15 -15.74
C ARG A 312 7.94 14.90 -14.60
N SER A 313 7.85 14.38 -13.38
CA SER A 313 8.48 14.96 -12.19
C SER A 313 9.91 14.45 -11.95
N GLY A 314 10.43 13.53 -12.77
CA GLY A 314 11.72 12.87 -12.55
C GLY A 314 11.76 11.98 -11.30
N MET A 315 10.59 11.59 -10.80
CA MET A 315 10.45 10.89 -9.52
C MET A 315 10.96 9.46 -9.57
N ILE A 316 10.81 8.80 -10.72
CA ILE A 316 11.29 7.43 -10.90
C ILE A 316 12.82 7.37 -10.80
N GLU A 317 13.51 8.38 -11.36
CA GLU A 317 14.95 8.53 -11.22
C GLU A 317 15.35 8.86 -9.79
N SER A 318 14.63 9.76 -9.11
CA SER A 318 14.88 10.10 -7.71
C SER A 318 14.75 8.87 -6.80
N LEU A 319 13.74 8.02 -7.00
CA LEU A 319 13.58 6.75 -6.28
C LEU A 319 14.82 5.86 -6.45
N ALA A 320 15.26 5.64 -7.69
CA ALA A 320 16.43 4.81 -7.99
C ALA A 320 17.72 5.38 -7.37
N ASN A 321 17.94 6.68 -7.51
CA ASN A 321 19.12 7.37 -7.00
C ASN A 321 19.17 7.33 -5.47
N GLU A 322 18.06 7.62 -4.78
CA GLU A 322 18.01 7.56 -3.32
C GLU A 322 18.17 6.12 -2.80
N ALA A 323 17.67 5.10 -3.53
CA ALA A 323 17.90 3.71 -3.18
C ALA A 323 19.39 3.33 -3.27
N LEU A 324 20.08 3.75 -4.34
CA LEU A 324 21.53 3.58 -4.49
C LEU A 324 22.31 4.30 -3.37
N LEU A 325 21.97 5.55 -3.07
CA LEU A 325 22.58 6.32 -1.97
C LEU A 325 22.40 5.64 -0.61
N SER A 326 21.23 5.05 -0.37
CA SER A 326 20.94 4.31 0.86
C SER A 326 21.80 3.04 0.97
N ILE A 327 21.95 2.30 -0.13
CA ILE A 327 22.82 1.12 -0.20
C ILE A 327 24.27 1.52 0.09
N ASP A 328 24.77 2.60 -0.53
CA ASP A 328 26.14 3.07 -0.34
C ASP A 328 26.39 3.59 1.08
N PHE A 329 25.42 4.27 1.68
CA PHE A 329 25.49 4.69 3.07
C PHE A 329 25.61 3.50 4.03
N VAL A 330 24.78 2.47 3.82
CA VAL A 330 24.84 1.22 4.60
C VAL A 330 26.20 0.55 4.41
N LYS A 331 26.67 0.40 3.16
CA LYS A 331 28.01 -0.16 2.89
C LYS A 331 29.10 0.60 3.62
N ARG A 332 29.13 1.93 3.54
CA ARG A 332 30.16 2.73 4.22
C ARG A 332 30.13 2.53 5.73
N LYS A 333 28.96 2.51 6.37
CA LYS A 333 28.88 2.30 7.83
C LYS A 333 29.24 0.88 8.27
N PHE A 334 28.91 -0.15 7.50
CA PHE A 334 29.21 -1.53 7.89
C PHE A 334 30.64 -1.97 7.51
N PHE A 335 31.19 -1.48 6.40
CA PHE A 335 32.54 -1.86 5.95
C PHE A 335 33.65 -0.99 6.56
N MET A 336 33.38 0.24 7.01
CA MET A 336 34.38 1.06 7.75
C MET A 336 34.58 0.61 9.21
N PHE A 337 33.69 -0.21 9.76
CA PHE A 337 33.83 -0.81 11.10
C PHE A 337 34.41 -2.23 11.06
N GLY A 338 34.87 -2.69 9.89
CA GLY A 338 35.37 -4.04 9.68
C GLY A 338 36.89 -4.19 9.61
N TRP A 339 37.67 -3.13 9.86
CA TRP A 339 39.14 -3.14 9.85
C TRP A 339 39.70 -2.47 11.09
#